data_AF-W2SYP6-F1
#
_entry.id   AF-W2SYP6-F1
#
_cell.length_a   1.000
_cell.length_b   1.000
_cell.length_c   1.000
_cell.angle_alpha   90.00
_cell.angle_beta   90.00
_cell.angle_gamma   90.00
#
_symmetry.space_group_name_H-M   'P 1'
#
loop_
_entity.id
_entity.type
_entity.pdbx_description
1 polymer ?
#
loop_
_entity_poly.entity_id
_entity_poly.type
_entity_poly.pdbx_seq_one_letter_code
_entity_poly.pdbx_strand_id
1 'polypeptide(L)'
;MIEQKCSSEVVYGGTVSPTGDEHRNMSEKVQNMASAIYREFEVMIQRYGEDGVKTLMPLVVNVLEALDLAFLEREEQAVDQEMLKEDNEQLVTQYEREKQLRKQAEQKYMEIEDNLIGQNKELEAKIESLESIMRMLELKAKNASDHAARLEEREADQKAEFDRLHERYNALLRTHVDHMERTKYLMGNDKFELMQNMPLPQAQLRTRMGMAASVDASSIRGVSDLISAHMSQSTTMDVNLANHISNEADWQDEFSSDVEPSPRDVASEEEKATPSAGTESASNTKYEKGKEEGESEDQQDGEDSLGADLTGRPYPFFGFI
;
A
#
# COMPACT_ATOMS: atom_id res chain seq x y z
N MET A 1 -11.34 -3.86 25.86
CA MET A 1 -12.12 -5.12 25.71
C MET A 1 -11.68 -6.06 26.81
N ILE A 2 -12.64 -6.56 27.59
CA ILE A 2 -12.44 -7.36 28.79
C ILE A 2 -12.22 -8.81 28.35
N GLU A 3 -11.00 -9.32 28.45
CA GLU A 3 -10.74 -10.77 28.35
C GLU A 3 -11.01 -11.40 29.72
N GLN A 4 -12.24 -11.88 29.88
CA GLN A 4 -12.63 -12.72 31.00
C GLN A 4 -12.21 -14.16 30.66
N LYS A 5 -11.01 -14.54 31.11
CA LYS A 5 -10.50 -15.91 30.98
C LYS A 5 -11.31 -16.81 31.93
N CYS A 6 -12.33 -17.46 31.39
CA CYS A 6 -13.07 -18.50 32.11
C CYS A 6 -12.19 -19.76 32.12
N SER A 7 -11.38 -19.91 33.17
CA SER A 7 -10.72 -21.16 33.49
C SER A 7 -11.77 -22.08 34.10
N SER A 8 -12.31 -23.00 33.31
CA SER A 8 -13.08 -24.14 33.81
C SER A 8 -12.12 -25.11 34.48
N GLU A 9 -11.88 -24.90 35.77
CA GLU A 9 -11.22 -25.87 36.64
C GLU A 9 -12.20 -27.02 36.88
N VAL A 10 -12.03 -28.11 36.14
CA VAL A 10 -12.70 -29.38 36.40
C VAL A 10 -12.03 -30.00 37.61
N VAL A 11 -12.61 -29.75 38.79
CA VAL A 11 -12.17 -30.35 40.06
C VAL A 11 -12.62 -31.81 40.09
N TYR A 12 -11.77 -32.70 39.59
CA TYR A 12 -11.83 -34.13 39.88
C TYR A 12 -11.28 -34.34 41.30
N GLY A 13 -12.13 -34.81 42.21
CA GLY A 13 -11.70 -35.07 43.58
C GLY A 13 -12.84 -35.44 44.52
N GLY A 14 -13.66 -36.42 44.15
CA GLY A 14 -14.55 -37.09 45.10
C GLY A 14 -13.70 -37.83 46.12
N THR A 15 -13.60 -37.30 47.33
CA THR A 15 -12.98 -37.97 48.47
C THR A 15 -13.79 -39.22 48.82
N VAL A 16 -13.32 -40.40 48.42
CA VAL A 16 -13.83 -41.66 48.96
C VAL A 16 -13.34 -41.77 50.40
N SER A 17 -14.27 -41.57 51.32
CA SER A 17 -14.08 -41.73 52.76
C SER A 17 -13.95 -43.23 53.08
N PRO A 18 -12.91 -43.69 53.80
CA PRO A 18 -12.68 -45.10 54.09
C PRO A 18 -13.35 -45.49 55.41
N THR A 19 -14.68 -45.51 55.48
CA THR A 19 -15.41 -46.04 56.65
C THR A 19 -16.81 -46.49 56.24
N GLY A 20 -17.05 -47.80 56.15
CA GLY A 20 -18.43 -48.32 56.03
C GLY A 20 -18.66 -49.73 55.46
N ASP A 21 -17.68 -50.63 55.44
CA ASP A 21 -17.87 -52.01 54.96
C ASP A 21 -18.47 -52.92 56.06
N GLU A 22 -19.72 -52.69 56.47
CA GLU A 22 -20.45 -53.67 57.31
C GLU A 22 -21.70 -54.27 56.64
N HIS A 23 -22.11 -53.76 55.48
CA HIS A 23 -23.08 -54.45 54.62
C HIS A 23 -22.71 -54.22 53.14
N ARG A 24 -21.63 -54.88 52.71
CA ARG A 24 -21.32 -54.97 51.28
C ARG A 24 -22.12 -56.13 50.70
N ASN A 25 -23.05 -55.80 49.80
CA ASN A 25 -23.92 -56.80 49.19
C ASN A 25 -23.07 -57.63 48.23
N MET A 26 -22.77 -58.87 48.64
CA MET A 26 -22.19 -59.91 47.78
C MET A 26 -22.90 -59.93 46.42
N SER A 27 -22.14 -60.10 45.34
CA SER A 27 -22.70 -60.22 44.00
C SER A 27 -23.84 -61.23 43.99
N GLU A 28 -24.99 -60.87 43.43
CA GLU A 28 -26.18 -61.74 43.39
C GLU A 28 -25.86 -63.12 42.79
N LYS A 29 -24.90 -63.17 41.85
CA LYS A 29 -24.39 -64.42 41.27
C LYS A 29 -23.62 -65.26 42.28
N VAL A 30 -22.74 -64.65 43.06
CA VAL A 30 -21.96 -65.35 44.11
C VAL A 30 -22.86 -65.77 45.25
N GLN A 31 -23.84 -64.95 45.64
CA GLN A 31 -24.83 -65.28 46.66
C GLN A 31 -25.70 -66.48 46.24
N ASN A 32 -26.16 -66.52 44.98
CA ASN A 32 -26.91 -67.66 44.44
C ASN A 32 -26.06 -68.93 44.39
N MET A 33 -24.80 -68.82 44.00
CA MET A 33 -23.88 -69.95 43.95
C MET A 33 -23.52 -70.47 45.34
N ALA A 34 -23.26 -69.57 46.29
CA ALA A 34 -23.07 -69.89 47.71
C ALA A 34 -24.30 -70.62 48.26
N SER A 35 -25.51 -70.13 48.01
CA SER A 35 -26.75 -70.76 48.46
C SER A 35 -26.94 -72.18 47.90
N ALA A 36 -26.57 -72.42 46.63
CA ALA A 36 -26.60 -73.75 46.03
C ALA A 36 -25.55 -74.68 46.65
N ILE A 37 -24.32 -74.20 46.83
CA ILE A 37 -23.21 -74.95 47.41
C ILE A 37 -23.51 -75.34 48.87
N TYR A 38 -24.03 -74.42 49.68
CA TYR A 38 -24.38 -74.69 51.07
C TYR A 38 -25.51 -75.72 51.19
N ARG A 39 -26.49 -75.69 50.28
CA ARG A 39 -27.57 -76.70 50.23
C ARG A 39 -27.01 -78.09 49.92
N GLU A 40 -26.03 -78.20 49.02
CA GLU A 40 -25.35 -79.48 48.74
C GLU A 40 -24.49 -79.95 49.92
N PHE A 41 -23.82 -79.03 50.63
CA PHE A 41 -23.09 -79.37 51.85
C PHE A 41 -24.00 -79.93 52.95
N GLU A 42 -25.22 -79.40 53.09
CA GLU A 42 -26.21 -79.93 54.03
C GLU A 42 -26.57 -81.39 53.72
N VAL A 43 -26.76 -81.74 52.45
CA VAL A 43 -26.99 -83.12 51.99
C VAL A 43 -25.76 -84.01 52.28
N MET A 44 -24.55 -83.49 52.08
CA MET A 44 -23.30 -84.22 52.30
C MET A 44 -23.06 -84.51 53.78
N ILE A 45 -23.35 -83.55 54.67
CA ILE A 45 -23.30 -83.73 56.13
C ILE A 45 -24.30 -84.80 56.57
N GLN A 46 -25.52 -84.80 56.02
CA GLN A 46 -26.54 -85.80 56.35
C GLN A 46 -26.13 -87.23 55.96
N ARG A 47 -25.41 -87.43 54.85
CA ARG A 47 -24.98 -88.76 54.40
C ARG A 47 -23.66 -89.24 54.97
N TYR A 48 -22.68 -88.35 55.14
CA TYR A 48 -21.29 -88.71 55.42
C TYR A 48 -20.77 -88.18 56.77
N GLY A 49 -21.60 -87.42 57.50
CA GLY A 49 -21.20 -86.76 58.74
C GLY A 49 -20.41 -85.47 58.52
N GLU A 50 -20.27 -84.69 59.57
CA GLU A 50 -19.65 -83.35 59.55
C GLU A 50 -18.17 -83.38 59.17
N ASP A 51 -17.44 -84.42 59.58
CA ASP A 51 -15.99 -84.54 59.33
C ASP A 51 -15.63 -84.66 57.83
N GLY A 52 -16.58 -85.06 56.98
CA GLY A 52 -16.39 -85.12 55.53
C GLY A 52 -16.31 -83.75 54.84
N VAL A 53 -16.83 -82.68 55.46
CA VAL A 53 -16.90 -81.33 54.86
C VAL A 53 -15.97 -80.33 55.57
N LYS A 54 -15.50 -80.68 56.77
CA LYS A 54 -14.79 -79.81 57.70
C LYS A 54 -13.55 -79.10 57.12
N THR A 55 -12.80 -79.77 56.26
CA THR A 55 -11.62 -79.20 55.58
C THR A 55 -11.95 -78.55 54.25
N LEU A 56 -13.06 -78.91 53.61
CA LEU A 56 -13.50 -78.39 52.32
C LEU A 56 -14.25 -77.07 52.45
N MET A 57 -15.05 -76.90 53.51
CA MET A 57 -15.87 -75.70 53.72
C MET A 57 -15.03 -74.41 53.75
N PRO A 58 -13.90 -74.31 54.47
CA PRO A 58 -13.06 -73.11 54.45
C PRO A 58 -12.47 -72.79 53.07
N LEU A 59 -12.13 -73.81 52.28
CA LEU A 59 -11.60 -73.61 50.92
C LEU A 59 -12.68 -73.03 50.00
N VAL A 60 -13.91 -73.53 50.11
CA VAL A 60 -15.03 -73.06 49.30
C VAL A 60 -15.47 -71.66 49.72
N VAL A 61 -15.45 -71.35 51.01
CA VAL A 61 -15.66 -69.98 51.51
C VAL A 61 -14.61 -69.03 50.93
N ASN A 62 -13.33 -69.37 51.01
CA ASN A 62 -12.25 -68.55 50.44
C ASN A 62 -12.41 -68.34 48.92
N VAL A 63 -12.86 -69.36 48.18
CA VAL A 63 -13.13 -69.25 46.74
C VAL A 63 -14.32 -68.32 46.46
N LEU A 64 -15.39 -68.39 47.27
CA LEU A 64 -16.55 -67.50 47.13
C LEU A 64 -16.18 -66.05 47.47
N GLU A 65 -15.41 -65.81 48.53
CA GLU A 65 -14.91 -64.48 48.90
C GLU A 65 -13.98 -63.91 47.81
N ALA A 66 -13.04 -64.72 47.29
CA ALA A 66 -12.16 -64.30 46.20
C ALA A 66 -12.94 -63.99 44.91
N LEU A 67 -13.99 -64.76 44.63
CA LEU A 67 -14.86 -64.51 43.48
C LEU A 67 -15.68 -63.22 43.64
N ASP A 68 -16.17 -62.94 44.84
CA ASP A 68 -16.89 -61.69 45.13
C ASP A 68 -16.00 -60.47 44.98
N LEU A 69 -14.76 -60.54 45.50
CA LEU A 69 -13.75 -59.52 45.29
C LEU A 69 -13.46 -59.30 43.80
N ALA A 70 -13.34 -60.37 43.01
CA ALA A 70 -13.13 -60.27 41.57
C ALA A 70 -14.34 -59.66 40.83
N PHE A 71 -15.57 -59.88 41.29
CA PHE A 71 -16.75 -59.23 40.72
C PHE A 71 -16.79 -57.74 41.00
N LEU A 72 -16.42 -57.33 42.21
CA LEU A 72 -16.37 -55.93 42.61
C LEU A 72 -15.27 -55.17 41.87
N GLU A 73 -14.06 -55.74 41.78
CA GLU A 73 -12.97 -55.15 40.99
C GLU A 73 -13.39 -55.00 39.52
N ARG A 74 -14.10 -55.98 38.96
CA ARG A 74 -14.61 -55.90 37.58
C ARG A 74 -15.65 -54.78 37.40
N GLU A 75 -16.52 -54.55 38.38
CA GLU A 75 -17.53 -53.49 38.32
C GLU A 75 -16.89 -52.10 38.43
N GLU A 76 -15.93 -51.94 39.33
CA GLU A 76 -15.10 -50.74 39.44
C GLU A 76 -14.37 -50.45 38.12
N GLN A 77 -13.68 -51.46 37.57
CA GLN A 77 -13.02 -51.34 36.26
C GLN A 77 -14.00 -51.02 35.12
N ALA A 78 -15.25 -51.50 35.19
CA ALA A 78 -16.25 -51.19 34.17
C ALA A 78 -16.67 -49.72 34.22
N VAL A 79 -16.82 -49.15 35.43
CA VAL A 79 -17.11 -47.72 35.62
C VAL A 79 -15.94 -46.86 35.13
N ASP A 80 -14.71 -47.21 35.47
CA ASP A 80 -13.51 -46.50 35.00
C ASP A 80 -13.41 -46.51 33.46
N GLN A 81 -13.72 -47.65 32.84
CA GLN A 81 -13.76 -47.75 31.38
C GLN A 81 -14.84 -46.86 30.76
N GLU A 82 -15.98 -46.69 31.41
CA GLU A 82 -17.05 -45.82 30.92
C GLU A 82 -16.67 -44.34 31.03
N MET A 83 -16.08 -43.92 32.16
CA MET A 83 -15.56 -42.56 32.33
C MET A 83 -14.47 -42.24 31.29
N LEU A 84 -13.53 -43.15 31.06
CA LEU A 84 -12.49 -42.96 30.05
C LEU A 84 -13.04 -42.88 28.63
N LYS A 85 -14.14 -43.59 28.33
CA LYS A 85 -14.82 -43.48 27.03
C LYS A 85 -15.50 -42.12 26.87
N GLU A 86 -16.16 -41.63 27.91
CA GLU A 86 -16.79 -40.30 27.89
C GLU A 86 -15.74 -39.20 27.72
N ASP A 87 -14.64 -39.25 28.46
CA ASP A 87 -13.51 -38.31 28.32
C ASP A 87 -12.91 -38.37 26.90
N ASN A 88 -12.80 -39.57 26.30
CA ASN A 88 -12.33 -39.72 24.93
C ASN A 88 -13.28 -39.08 23.92
N GLU A 89 -14.59 -39.26 24.07
CA GLU A 89 -15.61 -38.66 23.21
C GLU A 89 -15.59 -37.13 23.28
N GLN A 90 -15.42 -36.58 24.49
CA GLN A 90 -15.24 -35.14 24.69
C GLN A 90 -13.96 -34.64 24.00
N LEU A 91 -12.84 -35.34 24.15
CA LEU A 91 -11.58 -35.01 23.49
C LEU A 91 -11.70 -35.03 21.97
N VAL A 92 -12.38 -36.03 21.40
CA VAL A 92 -12.64 -36.11 19.96
C VAL A 92 -13.46 -34.92 19.49
N THR A 93 -14.54 -34.58 20.20
CA THR A 93 -15.39 -33.43 19.86
C THR A 93 -14.62 -32.11 19.89
N GLN A 94 -13.77 -31.91 20.90
CA GLN A 94 -12.92 -30.72 20.99
C GLN A 94 -11.87 -30.68 19.87
N TYR A 95 -11.24 -31.82 19.58
CA TYR A 95 -10.27 -31.94 18.49
C TYR A 95 -10.90 -31.59 17.14
N GLU A 96 -12.10 -32.10 16.85
CA GLU A 96 -12.80 -31.79 15.60
C GLU A 96 -13.16 -30.30 15.48
N ARG A 97 -13.60 -29.69 16.59
CA ARG A 97 -13.87 -28.24 16.64
C ARG A 97 -12.61 -27.44 16.35
N GLU A 98 -11.50 -27.75 17.01
CA GLU A 98 -10.23 -27.05 16.84
C GLU A 98 -9.68 -27.24 15.42
N LYS A 99 -9.76 -28.47 14.89
CA LYS A 99 -9.40 -28.78 13.50
C LYS A 99 -10.19 -27.92 12.52
N GLN A 100 -11.49 -27.75 12.74
CA GLN A 100 -12.33 -26.92 11.88
C GLN A 100 -11.99 -25.43 12.00
N LEU A 101 -11.75 -24.93 13.22
CA LEU A 101 -11.30 -23.55 13.45
C LEU A 101 -9.95 -23.27 12.79
N ARG A 102 -9.03 -24.23 12.87
CA ARG A 102 -7.70 -24.11 12.24
C ARG A 102 -7.81 -24.07 10.71
N LYS A 103 -8.64 -24.93 10.11
CA LYS A 103 -8.93 -24.89 8.67
C LYS A 103 -9.54 -23.55 8.24
N GLN A 104 -10.46 -22.99 9.03
CA GLN A 104 -11.04 -21.68 8.75
C GLN A 104 -10.01 -20.54 8.88
N ALA A 105 -9.10 -20.63 9.85
CA ALA A 105 -8.02 -19.66 10.01
C ALA A 105 -7.06 -19.72 8.81
N GLU A 106 -6.64 -20.93 8.40
CA GLU A 106 -5.79 -21.14 7.21
C GLU A 106 -6.44 -20.56 5.95
N GLN A 107 -7.74 -20.79 5.75
CA GLN A 107 -8.48 -20.20 4.64
C GLN A 107 -8.45 -18.66 4.65
N LYS A 108 -8.68 -18.04 5.82
CA LYS A 108 -8.61 -16.59 5.97
C LYS A 108 -7.21 -16.04 5.72
N TYR A 109 -6.16 -16.77 6.13
CA TYR A 109 -4.78 -16.36 5.84
C TYR A 109 -4.49 -16.37 4.34
N MET A 110 -4.93 -17.41 3.62
CA MET A 110 -4.80 -17.45 2.16
C MET A 110 -5.53 -16.28 1.48
N GLU A 111 -6.77 -15.97 1.90
CA GLU A 111 -7.52 -14.84 1.35
C GLU A 111 -6.83 -13.49 1.62
N ILE A 112 -6.24 -13.30 2.80
CA ILE A 112 -5.48 -12.10 3.14
C ILE A 112 -4.21 -12.01 2.28
N GLU A 113 -3.49 -13.12 2.13
CA GLU A 113 -2.28 -13.19 1.32
C GLU A 113 -2.56 -12.85 -0.15
N ASP A 114 -3.61 -13.43 -0.75
CA ASP A 114 -4.04 -13.12 -2.12
C ASP A 114 -4.39 -11.64 -2.29
N ASN A 115 -5.10 -11.06 -1.32
CA ASN A 115 -5.45 -9.63 -1.34
C ASN A 115 -4.19 -8.75 -1.24
N LEU A 116 -3.24 -9.08 -0.36
CA LEU A 116 -1.98 -8.34 -0.23
C LEU A 116 -1.12 -8.45 -1.49
N ILE A 117 -1.06 -9.63 -2.12
CA ILE A 117 -0.39 -9.82 -3.40
C ILE A 117 -1.05 -8.97 -4.49
N GLY A 118 -2.39 -8.93 -4.54
CA GLY A 118 -3.12 -8.07 -5.47
C GLY A 118 -2.82 -6.58 -5.27
N GLN A 119 -2.85 -6.10 -4.03
CA GLN A 119 -2.52 -4.72 -3.70
C GLN A 119 -1.08 -4.35 -4.04
N ASN A 120 -0.12 -5.23 -3.76
CA ASN A 120 1.28 -5.03 -4.11
C ASN A 120 1.46 -4.89 -5.63
N LYS A 121 0.84 -5.77 -6.42
CA LYS A 121 0.89 -5.68 -7.89
C LYS A 121 0.30 -4.37 -8.42
N GLU A 122 -0.79 -3.90 -7.82
CA GLU A 122 -1.40 -2.62 -8.21
C GLU A 122 -0.48 -1.42 -7.85
N LEU A 123 0.16 -1.48 -6.68
CA LEU A 123 1.12 -0.45 -6.26
C LEU A 123 2.38 -0.46 -7.14
N GLU A 124 2.91 -1.62 -7.48
CA GLU A 124 4.03 -1.77 -8.42
C GLU A 124 3.69 -1.17 -9.79
N ALA A 125 2.50 -1.47 -10.34
CA ALA A 125 2.05 -0.87 -11.61
C ALA A 125 1.94 0.67 -11.53
N LYS A 126 1.50 1.22 -10.38
CA LYS A 126 1.47 2.67 -10.15
C LYS A 126 2.87 3.27 -10.09
N ILE A 127 3.82 2.58 -9.45
CA ILE A 127 5.22 3.00 -9.39
C ILE A 127 5.80 3.06 -10.80
N GLU A 128 5.64 2.00 -11.61
CA GLU A 128 6.13 1.96 -12.99
C GLU A 128 5.56 3.11 -13.85
N SER A 129 4.27 3.40 -13.70
CA SER A 129 3.61 4.53 -14.38
C SER A 129 4.20 5.88 -13.95
N LEU A 130 4.37 6.10 -12.65
CA LEU A 130 4.97 7.33 -12.11
C LEU A 130 6.43 7.50 -12.55
N GLU A 131 7.21 6.41 -12.59
CA GLU A 131 8.58 6.43 -13.09
C GLU A 131 8.65 6.80 -14.58
N SER A 132 7.68 6.34 -15.39
CA SER A 132 7.56 6.72 -16.79
C SER A 132 7.26 8.21 -16.95
N ILE A 133 6.31 8.74 -16.16
CA ILE A 133 5.97 10.16 -16.14
C ILE A 133 7.17 11.00 -15.70
N MET A 134 7.88 10.57 -14.66
CA MET A 134 9.08 11.25 -14.17
C MET A 134 10.15 11.35 -15.26
N ARG A 135 10.47 10.25 -15.94
CA ARG A 135 11.41 10.24 -17.08
C ARG A 135 10.98 11.19 -18.21
N MET A 136 9.68 11.25 -18.51
CA MET A 136 9.15 12.19 -19.51
C MET A 136 9.34 13.65 -19.07
N LEU A 137 9.02 13.97 -17.81
CA LEU A 137 9.14 15.31 -17.27
C LEU A 137 10.60 15.77 -17.17
N GLU A 138 11.52 14.87 -16.81
CA GLU A 138 12.96 15.14 -16.83
C GLU A 138 13.44 15.53 -18.22
N LEU A 139 12.99 14.81 -19.26
CA LEU A 139 13.32 15.16 -20.64
C LEU A 139 12.74 16.52 -21.04
N LYS A 140 11.47 16.80 -20.68
CA LYS A 140 10.84 18.11 -20.94
C LYS A 140 11.59 19.25 -20.23
N ALA A 141 11.96 19.05 -18.96
CA ALA A 141 12.72 20.04 -18.18
C ALA A 141 14.10 20.31 -18.80
N LYS A 142 14.80 19.25 -19.24
CA LYS A 142 16.08 19.39 -19.95
C LYS A 142 15.92 20.18 -21.25
N ASN A 143 14.92 19.84 -22.08
CA ASN A 143 14.66 20.57 -23.33
C ASN A 143 14.33 22.04 -23.09
N ALA A 144 13.52 22.35 -22.07
CA ALA A 144 13.21 23.73 -21.69
C ALA A 144 14.46 24.49 -21.21
N SER A 145 15.30 23.86 -20.40
CA SER A 145 16.58 24.43 -19.95
C SER A 145 17.52 24.71 -21.12
N ASP A 146 17.63 23.78 -22.08
CA ASP A 146 18.46 23.95 -23.28
C ASP A 146 17.93 25.10 -24.16
N HIS A 147 16.61 25.25 -24.26
CA HIS A 147 16.01 26.37 -24.97
C HIS A 147 16.27 27.71 -24.28
N ALA A 148 16.11 27.77 -22.95
CA ALA A 148 16.39 28.99 -22.17
C ALA A 148 17.85 29.43 -22.35
N ALA A 149 18.81 28.50 -22.26
CA ALA A 149 20.23 28.80 -22.46
C ALA A 149 20.52 29.42 -23.84
N ARG A 150 19.86 28.95 -24.91
CA ARG A 150 20.00 29.52 -26.26
C ARG A 150 19.40 30.92 -26.37
N LEU A 151 18.36 31.23 -25.60
CA LEU A 151 17.79 32.58 -25.57
C LEU A 151 18.72 33.53 -24.80
N GLU A 152 19.25 33.09 -23.66
CA GLU A 152 20.23 33.84 -22.87
C GLU A 152 21.49 34.18 -23.69
N GLU A 153 21.99 33.24 -24.49
CA GLU A 153 23.12 33.49 -25.40
C GLU A 153 22.80 34.59 -26.43
N ARG A 154 21.62 34.53 -27.07
CA ARG A 154 21.19 35.55 -28.03
C ARG A 154 21.00 36.92 -27.36
N GLU A 155 20.47 36.96 -26.15
CA GLU A 155 20.33 38.20 -25.38
C GLU A 155 21.71 38.79 -25.05
N ALA A 156 22.67 37.94 -24.66
CA ALA A 156 24.04 38.35 -24.38
C ALA A 156 24.74 38.92 -25.63
N ASP A 157 24.56 38.29 -26.79
CA ASP A 157 25.08 38.78 -28.07
C ASP A 157 24.48 40.14 -28.44
N GLN A 158 23.16 40.30 -28.35
CA GLN A 158 22.46 41.56 -28.62
C GLN A 158 22.95 42.68 -27.69
N LYS A 159 23.12 42.38 -26.41
CA LYS A 159 23.66 43.32 -25.43
C LYS A 159 25.09 43.74 -25.77
N ALA A 160 25.94 42.79 -26.17
CA ALA A 160 27.31 43.08 -26.60
C ALA A 160 27.36 43.95 -27.87
N GLU A 161 26.47 43.70 -28.84
CA GLU A 161 26.33 44.53 -30.04
C GLU A 161 25.85 45.94 -29.70
N PHE A 162 24.87 46.07 -28.80
CA PHE A 162 24.39 47.35 -28.31
C PHE A 162 25.51 48.15 -27.64
N ASP A 163 26.25 47.53 -26.71
CA ASP A 163 27.37 48.17 -26.03
C ASP A 163 28.46 48.63 -27.02
N ARG A 164 28.76 47.80 -28.02
CA ARG A 164 29.71 48.14 -29.10
C ARG A 164 29.23 49.33 -29.92
N LEU A 165 27.95 49.37 -30.28
CA LEU A 165 27.36 50.47 -31.03
C LEU A 165 27.34 51.75 -30.20
N HIS A 166 27.01 51.63 -28.92
CA HIS A 166 26.99 52.73 -27.96
C HIS A 166 28.40 53.33 -27.78
N GLU A 167 29.45 52.50 -27.64
CA GLU A 167 30.83 53.00 -27.58
C GLU A 167 31.24 53.72 -28.86
N ARG A 168 30.89 53.19 -30.04
CA ARG A 168 31.16 53.84 -31.33
C ARG A 168 30.41 55.17 -31.45
N TYR A 169 29.16 55.24 -31.01
CA TYR A 169 28.37 56.47 -30.99
C TYR A 169 29.00 57.51 -30.06
N ASN A 170 29.40 57.12 -28.86
CA ASN A 170 30.07 58.00 -27.90
C ASN A 170 31.43 58.49 -28.42
N ALA A 171 32.18 57.65 -29.13
CA ALA A 171 33.41 58.07 -29.79
C ALA A 171 33.13 59.12 -30.88
N LEU A 172 32.12 58.90 -31.72
CA LEU A 172 31.71 59.86 -32.74
C LEU A 172 31.28 61.19 -32.11
N LEU A 173 30.50 61.15 -31.02
CA LEU A 173 30.07 62.33 -30.30
C LEU A 173 31.27 63.12 -29.74
N ARG A 174 32.22 62.45 -29.10
CA ARG A 174 33.48 63.06 -28.62
C ARG A 174 34.21 63.76 -29.77
N THR A 175 34.40 63.08 -30.91
CA THR A 175 35.07 63.70 -32.07
C THR A 175 34.31 64.89 -32.65
N HIS A 176 32.98 64.87 -32.61
CA HIS A 176 32.14 66.00 -33.07
C HIS A 176 32.28 67.20 -32.13
N VAL A 177 32.25 66.98 -30.82
CA VAL A 177 32.51 68.03 -29.82
C VAL A 177 33.89 68.64 -30.03
N ASP A 178 34.94 67.83 -30.14
CA ASP A 178 36.31 68.30 -30.41
C ASP A 178 36.40 69.12 -31.71
N HIS A 179 35.64 68.76 -32.74
CA HIS A 179 35.57 69.51 -33.99
C HIS A 179 34.85 70.86 -33.81
N MET A 180 33.73 70.88 -33.08
CA MET A 180 33.00 72.10 -32.76
C MET A 180 33.86 73.06 -31.95
N GLU A 181 34.56 72.57 -30.93
CA GLU A 181 35.46 73.37 -30.11
C GLU A 181 36.61 73.97 -30.93
N ARG A 182 37.22 73.18 -31.82
CA ARG A 182 38.23 73.68 -32.77
C ARG A 182 37.67 74.76 -33.70
N THR A 183 36.45 74.56 -34.21
CA THR A 183 35.78 75.53 -35.09
C THR A 183 35.45 76.83 -34.35
N LYS A 184 34.95 76.72 -33.12
CA LYS A 184 34.69 77.84 -32.21
C LYS A 184 35.94 78.66 -31.94
N TYR A 185 37.07 77.98 -31.69
CA TYR A 185 38.36 78.64 -31.49
C TYR A 185 38.83 79.39 -32.75
N LEU A 186 38.65 78.81 -33.94
CA LEU A 186 39.06 79.42 -35.21
C LEU A 186 38.18 80.60 -35.66
N MET A 187 36.86 80.55 -35.44
CA MET A 187 35.90 81.58 -35.89
C MET A 187 35.70 82.73 -34.89
N GLY A 188 36.11 82.55 -33.63
CA GLY A 188 35.87 83.48 -32.54
C GLY A 188 34.51 83.25 -31.87
N ASN A 189 34.45 83.43 -30.54
CA ASN A 189 33.31 83.07 -29.70
C ASN A 189 31.98 83.68 -30.19
N ASP A 190 32.01 84.96 -30.58
CA ASP A 190 30.82 85.73 -30.95
C ASP A 190 30.23 85.32 -32.31
N LYS A 191 31.08 84.94 -33.27
CA LYS A 191 30.63 84.46 -34.58
C LYS A 191 30.14 83.01 -34.52
N PHE A 192 30.70 82.19 -33.63
CA PHE A 192 30.30 80.80 -33.46
C PHE A 192 28.92 80.66 -32.81
N GLU A 193 28.62 81.44 -31.75
CA GLU A 193 27.29 81.41 -31.11
C GLU A 193 26.17 81.87 -32.04
N LEU A 194 26.43 82.86 -32.90
CA LEU A 194 25.45 83.30 -33.90
C LEU A 194 25.10 82.19 -34.91
N MET A 195 26.05 81.32 -35.23
CA MET A 195 25.86 80.22 -36.18
C MET A 195 25.20 78.98 -35.53
N GLN A 196 25.45 78.73 -34.24
CA GLN A 196 24.85 77.64 -33.48
C GLN A 196 23.36 77.87 -33.18
N ASN A 197 22.95 79.14 -33.03
CA ASN A 197 21.57 79.55 -32.75
C ASN A 197 20.70 79.72 -34.01
N MET A 198 21.22 79.39 -35.20
CA MET A 198 20.44 79.42 -36.43
C MET A 198 19.50 78.19 -36.50
N PRO A 199 18.19 78.38 -36.77
CA PRO A 199 17.25 77.27 -36.89
C PRO A 199 17.69 76.29 -37.98
N LEU A 200 17.71 74.99 -37.66
CA LEU A 200 17.91 73.95 -38.67
C LEU A 200 16.74 73.98 -39.69
N PRO A 201 16.99 73.88 -41.00
CA PRO A 201 15.93 73.73 -41.99
C PRO A 201 15.08 72.48 -41.67
N GLN A 202 13.76 72.64 -41.51
CA GLN A 202 12.85 71.56 -41.09
C GLN A 202 12.92 70.28 -41.95
N ALA A 203 13.39 70.38 -43.19
CA ALA A 203 13.59 69.25 -44.09
C ALA A 203 14.62 68.24 -43.57
N GLN A 204 15.68 68.68 -42.87
CA GLN A 204 16.76 67.79 -42.41
C GLN A 204 16.47 67.13 -41.07
N LEU A 205 15.62 67.74 -40.23
CA LEU A 205 15.24 67.19 -38.92
C LEU A 205 14.45 65.88 -39.06
N ARG A 206 13.52 65.85 -40.04
CA ARG A 206 12.65 64.68 -40.30
C ARG A 206 13.41 63.47 -40.83
N THR A 207 14.42 63.66 -41.67
CA THR A 207 15.21 62.56 -42.23
C THR A 207 16.18 61.95 -41.20
N ARG A 208 16.61 62.74 -40.19
CA ARG A 208 17.55 62.29 -39.16
C ARG A 208 16.85 61.62 -37.95
N MET A 209 15.57 61.92 -37.69
CA MET A 209 14.72 61.25 -36.67
C MET A 209 13.95 60.03 -37.24
N GLY A 210 14.54 59.29 -38.17
CA GLY A 210 13.91 58.09 -38.76
C GLY A 210 13.49 57.08 -37.69
N MET A 211 12.17 56.84 -37.59
CA MET A 211 11.49 55.83 -36.75
C MET A 211 11.74 55.87 -35.23
N ALA A 212 12.13 57.00 -34.65
CA ALA A 212 12.23 57.17 -33.20
C ALA A 212 11.20 58.20 -32.71
N ALA A 213 9.92 57.82 -32.74
CA ALA A 213 8.82 58.72 -32.42
C ALA A 213 8.60 58.82 -30.90
N SER A 214 9.01 59.94 -30.29
CA SER A 214 8.38 60.51 -29.08
C SER A 214 8.89 61.91 -28.64
N VAL A 215 9.93 62.49 -29.25
CA VAL A 215 10.45 63.81 -28.80
C VAL A 215 9.81 64.96 -29.60
N ASP A 216 9.28 65.96 -28.88
CA ASP A 216 8.75 67.20 -29.45
C ASP A 216 9.84 67.97 -30.21
N ALA A 217 9.76 67.93 -31.54
CA ALA A 217 10.71 68.56 -32.45
C ALA A 217 10.82 70.08 -32.26
N SER A 218 9.85 70.72 -31.59
CA SER A 218 9.86 72.17 -31.33
C SER A 218 10.84 72.60 -30.23
N SER A 219 11.34 71.65 -29.42
CA SER A 219 12.33 71.93 -28.36
C SER A 219 13.78 71.85 -28.84
N ILE A 220 14.03 71.41 -30.07
CA ILE A 220 15.38 71.20 -30.61
C ILE A 220 15.88 72.49 -31.26
N ARG A 221 16.68 73.27 -30.52
CA ARG A 221 17.20 74.57 -31.00
C ARG A 221 18.57 74.47 -31.68
N GLY A 222 19.18 73.29 -31.68
CA GLY A 222 20.44 73.03 -32.36
C GLY A 222 20.87 71.56 -32.27
N VAL A 223 22.06 71.26 -32.80
CA VAL A 223 22.60 69.89 -32.82
C VAL A 223 22.83 69.33 -31.41
N SER A 224 23.10 70.19 -30.42
CA SER A 224 23.28 69.81 -29.02
C SER A 224 22.01 69.24 -28.37
N ASP A 225 20.85 69.86 -28.62
CA ASP A 225 19.57 69.38 -28.08
C ASP A 225 19.13 68.08 -28.75
N LEU A 226 19.47 67.92 -30.04
CA LEU A 226 19.20 66.69 -30.80
C LEU A 226 19.98 65.49 -30.25
N ILE A 227 21.23 65.71 -29.81
CA ILE A 227 22.07 64.66 -29.21
C ILE A 227 21.48 64.23 -27.85
N SER A 228 21.07 65.18 -27.00
CA SER A 228 20.43 64.87 -25.71
C SER A 228 19.11 64.11 -25.86
N ALA A 229 18.29 64.48 -26.85
CA ALA A 229 17.03 63.79 -27.14
C ALA A 229 17.23 62.32 -27.55
N HIS A 230 18.28 62.03 -28.33
CA HIS A 230 18.61 60.67 -28.76
C HIS A 230 19.08 59.79 -27.58
N MET A 231 19.85 60.34 -26.63
CA MET A 231 20.35 59.58 -25.47
C MET A 231 19.22 59.10 -24.55
N SER A 232 18.16 59.88 -24.38
CA SER A 232 17.02 59.51 -23.53
C SER A 232 16.13 58.42 -24.15
N GLN A 233 16.19 58.20 -25.47
CA GLN A 233 15.34 57.21 -26.15
C GLN A 233 15.93 55.79 -26.11
N SER A 234 17.26 55.66 -26.07
CA SER A 234 17.94 54.36 -26.07
C SER A 234 17.51 53.46 -24.90
N THR A 235 17.21 54.04 -23.74
CA THR A 235 16.76 53.32 -22.53
C THR A 235 15.31 52.82 -22.61
N THR A 236 14.51 53.32 -23.56
CA THR A 236 13.08 52.97 -23.69
C THR A 236 12.81 51.80 -24.64
N MET A 237 13.78 51.46 -25.50
CA MET A 237 13.65 50.31 -26.41
C MET A 237 13.71 48.97 -25.68
N ASP A 238 14.51 48.88 -24.62
CA ASP A 238 14.64 47.68 -23.77
C ASP A 238 13.29 47.28 -23.12
N VAL A 239 12.45 48.27 -22.80
CA VAL A 239 11.13 48.05 -22.18
C VAL A 239 10.11 47.47 -23.18
N ASN A 240 10.22 47.80 -24.46
CA ASN A 240 9.30 47.32 -25.49
C ASN A 240 9.63 45.90 -25.99
N LEU A 241 10.91 45.50 -25.93
CA LEU A 241 11.32 44.13 -26.29
C LEU A 241 10.81 43.10 -25.26
N ALA A 242 10.83 43.46 -23.97
CA ALA A 242 10.28 42.63 -22.89
C ALA A 242 8.76 42.39 -23.03
N ASN A 243 8.03 43.38 -23.56
CA ASN A 243 6.58 43.24 -23.81
C ASN A 243 6.25 42.34 -25.00
N HIS A 244 7.15 42.19 -25.98
CA HIS A 244 6.91 41.34 -27.16
C HIS A 244 7.17 39.85 -26.91
N ILE A 245 8.05 39.51 -25.95
CA ILE A 245 8.34 38.12 -25.55
C ILE A 245 7.20 37.53 -24.68
N SER A 246 6.38 38.38 -24.07
CA SER A 246 5.27 37.97 -23.19
C SER A 246 4.01 37.48 -23.93
N ASN A 247 4.04 37.38 -25.27
CA ASN A 247 2.89 36.89 -26.02
C ASN A 247 2.94 35.35 -26.09
N GLU A 248 2.25 34.71 -25.16
CA GLU A 248 2.09 33.27 -24.87
C GLU A 248 1.76 32.33 -26.06
N ALA A 249 1.62 32.84 -27.29
CA ALA A 249 1.05 32.12 -28.43
C ALA A 249 2.05 31.23 -29.21
N ASP A 250 3.36 31.50 -29.15
CA ASP A 250 4.35 30.76 -29.96
C ASP A 250 4.75 29.39 -29.37
N TRP A 251 4.44 29.12 -28.10
CA TRP A 251 4.91 27.91 -27.41
C TRP A 251 3.97 26.70 -27.51
N GLN A 252 2.71 26.91 -27.93
CA GLN A 252 1.73 25.83 -27.95
C GLN A 252 1.83 24.97 -29.23
N ASP A 253 2.37 25.49 -30.33
CA ASP A 253 2.31 24.80 -31.63
C ASP A 253 3.45 23.76 -31.82
N GLU A 254 4.59 23.92 -31.11
CA GLU A 254 5.71 22.95 -31.17
C GLU A 254 5.63 21.80 -30.14
N PHE A 255 4.72 21.86 -29.17
CA PHE A 255 4.51 20.83 -28.14
C PHE A 255 3.17 20.11 -28.28
N SER A 256 2.80 19.70 -29.50
CA SER A 256 1.76 18.68 -29.65
C SER A 256 2.31 17.31 -29.28
N SER A 257 2.03 16.87 -28.05
CA SER A 257 2.05 15.44 -27.71
C SER A 257 0.64 15.01 -27.36
N ASP A 258 0.03 14.24 -28.27
CA ASP A 258 -1.06 13.31 -27.99
C ASP A 258 -0.78 12.59 -26.66
N VAL A 259 -1.44 13.04 -25.60
CA VAL A 259 -1.51 12.33 -24.33
C VAL A 259 -2.97 12.41 -23.91
N GLU A 260 -3.67 11.29 -24.10
CA GLU A 260 -5.02 11.09 -23.57
C GLU A 260 -5.07 11.40 -22.07
N PRO A 261 -6.16 12.01 -21.57
CA PRO A 261 -6.29 12.31 -20.16
C PRO A 261 -6.46 11.02 -19.33
N SER A 262 -5.70 10.93 -18.24
CA SER A 262 -5.81 9.89 -17.21
C SER A 262 -7.20 9.89 -16.56
N PRO A 263 -7.84 8.72 -16.34
CA PRO A 263 -9.19 8.64 -15.78
C PRO A 263 -9.13 8.79 -14.26
N ARG A 264 -9.27 10.00 -13.77
CA ARG A 264 -9.60 10.28 -12.37
C ARG A 264 -10.53 11.48 -12.35
N ASP A 265 -11.84 11.21 -12.34
CA ASP A 265 -12.90 12.02 -11.72
C ASP A 265 -14.28 11.40 -11.99
N VAL A 266 -14.53 10.19 -11.46
CA VAL A 266 -15.89 9.69 -11.23
C VAL A 266 -15.87 8.67 -10.09
N ALA A 267 -15.70 9.16 -8.86
CA ALA A 267 -16.10 8.43 -7.66
C ALA A 267 -15.97 9.32 -6.42
N SER A 268 -16.89 10.26 -6.23
CA SER A 268 -17.20 10.79 -4.90
C SER A 268 -18.44 11.68 -4.95
N GLU A 269 -19.62 11.06 -4.92
CA GLU A 269 -20.81 11.62 -4.28
C GLU A 269 -21.84 10.48 -4.17
N GLU A 270 -22.07 9.97 -2.96
CA GLU A 270 -23.40 9.63 -2.42
C GLU A 270 -23.28 8.82 -1.11
N GLU A 271 -23.46 9.50 0.02
CA GLU A 271 -24.19 8.94 1.16
C GLU A 271 -25.00 10.07 1.83
N LYS A 272 -26.34 10.07 1.64
CA LYS A 272 -27.31 9.98 2.75
C LYS A 272 -28.78 9.97 2.28
N ALA A 273 -29.53 9.07 2.93
CA ALA A 273 -30.96 9.10 3.26
C ALA A 273 -31.95 8.32 2.37
N THR A 274 -32.38 7.17 2.88
CA THR A 274 -33.66 6.46 2.64
C THR A 274 -34.82 7.12 3.42
N PRO A 275 -36.12 6.69 3.34
CA PRO A 275 -36.86 5.91 2.31
C PRO A 275 -38.25 6.51 1.94
N SER A 276 -38.87 6.12 0.82
CA SER A 276 -40.35 5.96 0.76
C SER A 276 -40.82 5.15 -0.46
N ALA A 277 -41.97 4.50 -0.29
CA ALA A 277 -42.58 3.45 -1.10
C ALA A 277 -43.19 3.89 -2.45
N GLY A 278 -43.39 2.92 -3.35
CA GLY A 278 -44.39 3.04 -4.43
C GLY A 278 -44.17 2.14 -5.65
N THR A 279 -44.81 0.96 -5.62
CA THR A 279 -45.64 0.40 -6.72
C THR A 279 -44.99 -0.09 -8.03
N GLU A 280 -45.07 -1.42 -8.19
CA GLU A 280 -45.41 -2.22 -9.38
C GLU A 280 -44.91 -1.81 -10.78
N SER A 281 -44.20 -2.73 -11.44
CA SER A 281 -44.77 -3.44 -12.61
C SER A 281 -43.86 -4.56 -13.10
N ALA A 282 -44.50 -5.69 -13.36
CA ALA A 282 -43.92 -6.90 -13.92
C ALA A 282 -43.48 -6.72 -15.38
N SER A 283 -42.41 -7.42 -15.78
CA SER A 283 -42.44 -8.21 -17.01
C SER A 283 -41.39 -9.32 -16.96
N ASN A 284 -41.91 -10.53 -17.10
CA ASN A 284 -41.20 -11.79 -17.17
C ASN A 284 -41.03 -12.13 -18.65
N THR A 285 -39.84 -12.45 -19.14
CA THR A 285 -39.71 -13.39 -20.26
C THR A 285 -38.40 -14.16 -20.19
N LYS A 286 -38.57 -15.45 -19.93
CA LYS A 286 -37.62 -16.57 -20.04
C LYS A 286 -37.67 -17.12 -21.47
N TYR A 287 -36.57 -17.68 -21.97
CA TYR A 287 -36.39 -18.91 -22.79
C TYR A 287 -34.98 -18.83 -23.43
N GLU A 288 -34.02 -19.67 -22.99
CA GLU A 288 -33.61 -20.98 -23.57
C GLU A 288 -32.92 -20.85 -24.95
N LYS A 289 -31.86 -21.57 -25.36
CA LYS A 289 -31.11 -22.75 -24.88
C LYS A 289 -30.03 -23.08 -25.95
N GLY A 290 -28.98 -23.82 -25.56
CA GLY A 290 -28.05 -24.59 -26.44
C GLY A 290 -26.58 -24.22 -26.14
N LYS A 291 -25.70 -25.02 -25.52
CA LYS A 291 -25.38 -26.47 -25.47
C LYS A 291 -24.76 -27.04 -26.76
N GLU A 292 -23.44 -27.24 -26.73
CA GLU A 292 -22.61 -28.37 -27.23
C GLU A 292 -21.14 -27.98 -26.94
N GLU A 293 -20.44 -28.62 -26.00
CA GLU A 293 -19.73 -29.93 -26.05
C GLU A 293 -18.33 -29.86 -26.70
N GLY A 294 -17.33 -30.39 -25.99
CA GLY A 294 -15.92 -30.44 -26.41
C GLY A 294 -14.99 -30.80 -25.25
N GLU A 295 -14.89 -32.09 -24.96
CA GLU A 295 -14.04 -32.76 -23.97
C GLU A 295 -12.53 -32.63 -24.26
N SER A 296 -11.71 -32.65 -23.21
CA SER A 296 -10.49 -33.46 -23.16
C SER A 296 -10.00 -33.59 -21.72
N GLU A 297 -10.08 -34.83 -21.22
CA GLU A 297 -9.47 -35.35 -20.01
C GLU A 297 -7.94 -35.33 -20.12
N ASP A 298 -7.24 -35.09 -19.01
CA ASP A 298 -6.07 -35.91 -18.69
C ASP A 298 -5.86 -35.95 -17.17
N GLN A 299 -5.88 -37.19 -16.66
CA GLN A 299 -5.64 -37.63 -15.29
C GLN A 299 -4.21 -38.18 -15.24
N GLN A 300 -3.38 -37.71 -14.32
CA GLN A 300 -2.22 -38.45 -13.87
C GLN A 300 -2.03 -38.25 -12.37
N ASP A 301 -2.52 -39.24 -11.61
CA ASP A 301 -2.06 -39.55 -10.28
C ASP A 301 -0.73 -40.31 -10.37
N GLY A 302 0.17 -40.04 -9.44
CA GLY A 302 1.44 -40.71 -9.27
C GLY A 302 2.19 -40.18 -8.06
N GLU A 303 1.81 -40.66 -6.88
CA GLU A 303 2.53 -40.52 -5.63
C GLU A 303 3.96 -41.07 -5.77
N ASP A 304 4.97 -40.37 -5.24
CA ASP A 304 6.01 -41.06 -4.49
C ASP A 304 6.75 -40.16 -3.50
N SER A 305 7.09 -40.82 -2.40
CA SER A 305 7.40 -40.32 -1.07
C SER A 305 8.90 -40.04 -0.87
N LEU A 306 9.23 -39.60 0.35
CA LEU A 306 10.55 -39.46 1.00
C LEU A 306 11.21 -38.07 0.81
N GLY A 307 11.61 -37.34 1.85
CA GLY A 307 11.78 -37.66 3.25
C GLY A 307 12.40 -36.45 3.97
N ALA A 308 12.25 -36.43 5.29
CA ALA A 308 12.77 -35.45 6.22
C ALA A 308 14.28 -35.18 6.06
N ASP A 309 14.71 -33.95 6.33
CA ASP A 309 15.64 -33.76 7.44
C ASP A 309 15.55 -32.37 8.09
N LEU A 310 15.62 -32.40 9.41
CA LEU A 310 15.69 -31.28 10.32
C LEU A 310 17.16 -30.89 10.54
N THR A 311 17.39 -29.80 11.27
CA THR A 311 18.67 -29.35 11.85
C THR A 311 19.58 -28.61 10.84
N GLY A 312 19.81 -27.31 10.98
CA GLY A 312 20.32 -26.63 12.14
C GLY A 312 21.83 -26.46 11.99
N ARG A 313 22.30 -25.26 11.62
CA ARG A 313 23.63 -24.75 12.05
C ARG A 313 23.78 -23.24 11.80
N PRO A 314 24.61 -22.57 12.63
CA PRO A 314 24.50 -21.15 12.93
C PRO A 314 25.44 -20.26 12.09
N TYR A 315 25.10 -18.97 12.08
CA TYR A 315 25.88 -17.85 11.55
C TYR A 315 27.35 -17.85 12.04
N PRO A 316 28.33 -17.55 11.17
CA PRO A 316 29.67 -17.21 11.63
C PRO A 316 29.75 -15.73 12.00
N PHE A 317 30.13 -15.48 13.24
CA PHE A 317 30.81 -14.28 13.70
C PHE A 317 31.95 -13.91 12.73
N PHE A 318 31.93 -12.69 12.20
CA PHE A 318 33.14 -11.98 11.78
C PHE A 318 33.21 -10.67 12.56
N GLY A 319 34.09 -10.65 13.56
CA GLY A 319 34.63 -9.42 14.10
C GLY A 319 35.82 -8.99 13.25
N PHE A 320 35.86 -7.73 12.86
CA PHE A 320 37.07 -7.03 12.49
C PHE A 320 36.86 -5.54 12.77
N ILE A 321 37.68 -5.03 13.71
CA ILE A 321 38.17 -3.65 13.93
C ILE A 321 37.13 -2.54 13.86
#